data_AF-A0A4R6INC3-F1
#
_entry.id   AF-A0A4R6INC3-F1
#
_cell.length_a   1.000
_cell.length_b   1.000
_cell.length_c   1.000
_cell.angle_alpha   90.00
_cell.angle_beta   90.00
_cell.angle_gamma   90.00
#
_symmetry.space_group_name_H-M   'P 1'
#
loop_
_entity.id
_entity.type
_entity.pdbx_description
1 polymer ?
#
loop_
_entity_poly.entity_id
_entity_poly.type
_entity_poly.pdbx_seq_one_letter_code
_entity_poly.pdbx_strand_id
1 'polypeptide(L)'
;MQLIDTILNELTDNSLSLTSPLLKTKLLANRINNSTLLNWVNKELSGYKTQEELPEYRITHGEIVGDYINGNVKVSNHTLPIPRSDEAFDQKIRRFDVYDGVESLEQLNSNASATLVKEFSQPVTKVIQDVLSDHSNHSGHFTLLRTGVSVHGTFLQSVLNSIRNKLLDFMIELESEFGIQANIETLQSNHKKITTIMNTTINNNGDGNLINTGANANITGTFTVNKGNQEVLKKELESHNVAVEDVNHLLTIIDTEQPISNDNFGDKVNKWVYSMVGKAMDGSWKIGIGAAGGVLAKAIANYYGIGS
;
A
#
# COMPACT_ATOMS: atom_id res chain seq x y z
N MET A 1 9.53 -33.08 15.16
CA MET A 1 9.64 -32.43 13.83
C MET A 1 9.48 -30.94 14.05
N GLN A 2 10.59 -30.18 14.09
CA GLN A 2 10.59 -28.75 14.42
C GLN A 2 10.46 -27.93 13.12
N LEU A 3 9.23 -27.80 12.62
CA LEU A 3 8.96 -27.13 11.34
C LEU A 3 9.38 -25.66 11.36
N ILE A 4 9.21 -24.98 12.50
CA ILE A 4 9.62 -23.58 12.71
C ILE A 4 11.14 -23.44 12.62
N ASP A 5 11.89 -24.25 13.38
CA ASP A 5 13.36 -24.27 13.34
C ASP A 5 13.93 -24.55 11.94
N THR A 6 13.32 -25.48 11.22
CA THR A 6 13.72 -25.77 9.83
C THR A 6 13.53 -24.55 8.92
N ILE A 7 12.42 -23.82 9.08
CA ILE A 7 12.13 -22.62 8.29
C ILE A 7 13.12 -21.50 8.65
N LEU A 8 13.40 -21.29 9.94
CA LEU A 8 14.36 -20.28 10.40
C LEU A 8 15.76 -20.53 9.84
N ASN A 9 16.25 -21.77 9.93
CA ASN A 9 17.56 -22.13 9.39
C ASN A 9 17.65 -21.87 7.87
N GLU A 10 16.59 -22.15 7.11
CA GLU A 10 16.55 -21.86 5.67
C GLU A 10 16.47 -20.35 5.35
N LEU A 11 15.83 -19.57 6.22
CA LEU A 11 15.72 -18.12 6.04
C LEU A 11 17.01 -17.39 6.39
N THR A 12 17.81 -17.90 7.33
CA THR A 12 19.09 -17.30 7.70
C THR A 12 20.17 -17.46 6.62
N ASP A 13 20.04 -18.43 5.72
CA ASP A 13 20.92 -18.59 4.58
C ASP A 13 20.39 -17.84 3.36
N ASN A 14 21.02 -16.70 3.06
CA ASN A 14 20.68 -15.86 1.92
C ASN A 14 20.99 -16.50 0.56
N SER A 15 21.75 -17.59 0.51
CA SER A 15 22.01 -18.34 -0.73
C SER A 15 20.89 -19.29 -1.12
N LEU A 16 20.01 -19.64 -0.17
CA LEU A 16 18.89 -20.55 -0.40
C LEU A 16 17.67 -19.79 -0.95
N SER A 17 16.95 -20.45 -1.85
CA SER A 17 15.67 -19.95 -2.38
C SER A 17 14.62 -19.81 -1.28
N LEU A 18 13.83 -18.73 -1.36
CA LEU A 18 12.67 -18.48 -0.51
C LEU A 18 11.49 -19.43 -0.78
N THR A 19 11.53 -20.18 -1.88
CA THR A 19 10.46 -21.11 -2.27
C THR A 19 10.29 -22.24 -1.25
N SER A 20 11.39 -22.85 -0.78
CA SER A 20 11.35 -23.92 0.23
C SER A 20 10.72 -23.49 1.56
N PRO A 21 11.20 -22.41 2.22
CA PRO A 21 10.61 -21.96 3.48
C PRO A 21 9.16 -21.50 3.32
N LEU A 22 8.78 -20.89 2.19
CA LEU A 22 7.39 -20.54 1.91
C LEU A 22 6.48 -21.77 1.73
N LEU A 23 6.93 -22.82 1.04
CA LEU A 23 6.16 -24.08 0.92
C LEU A 23 5.96 -24.76 2.28
N LYS A 24 6.98 -24.74 3.14
CA LYS A 24 6.86 -25.24 4.53
C LYS A 24 5.91 -24.38 5.36
N THR A 25 5.93 -23.07 5.16
CA THR A 25 4.98 -22.13 5.78
C THR A 25 3.55 -22.38 5.30
N LYS A 26 3.35 -22.69 4.02
CA LYS A 26 2.03 -23.10 3.47
C LYS A 26 1.50 -24.36 4.16
N LEU A 27 2.37 -25.36 4.35
CA LEU A 27 2.02 -26.57 5.10
C LEU A 27 1.67 -26.26 6.56
N LEU A 28 2.44 -25.39 7.22
CA LEU A 28 2.16 -24.92 8.58
C LEU A 28 0.81 -24.23 8.65
N ALA A 29 0.57 -23.24 7.78
CA ALA A 29 -0.67 -22.45 7.70
C ALA A 29 -1.91 -23.33 7.55
N ASN A 30 -1.82 -24.35 6.68
CA ASN A 30 -2.89 -25.32 6.50
C ASN A 30 -3.12 -26.17 7.77
N ARG A 31 -2.04 -26.64 8.41
CA ARG A 31 -2.13 -27.42 9.65
C ARG A 31 -2.74 -26.64 10.80
N ILE A 32 -2.45 -25.35 10.91
CA ILE A 32 -3.02 -24.48 11.97
C ILE A 32 -4.39 -23.89 11.61
N ASN A 33 -4.96 -24.26 10.44
CA ASN A 33 -6.19 -23.71 9.89
C ASN A 33 -6.20 -22.17 9.85
N ASN A 34 -5.06 -21.54 9.54
CA ASN A 34 -4.97 -20.08 9.42
C ASN A 34 -5.12 -19.64 7.96
N SER A 35 -6.34 -19.21 7.60
CA SER A 35 -6.68 -18.76 6.25
C SER A 35 -5.93 -17.49 5.84
N THR A 36 -5.70 -16.55 6.76
CA THR A 36 -4.98 -15.30 6.49
C THR A 36 -3.53 -15.59 6.09
N LEU A 37 -2.81 -16.39 6.89
CA LEU A 37 -1.44 -16.81 6.59
C LEU A 37 -1.37 -17.61 5.30
N LEU A 38 -2.31 -18.55 5.11
CA LEU A 38 -2.37 -19.37 3.90
C LEU A 38 -2.57 -18.50 2.64
N ASN A 39 -3.42 -17.48 2.72
CA ASN A 39 -3.65 -16.55 1.62
C ASN A 39 -2.39 -15.75 1.28
N TRP A 40 -1.71 -15.19 2.28
CA TRP A 40 -0.47 -14.44 2.07
C TRP A 40 0.61 -15.32 1.41
N VAL A 41 0.87 -16.53 1.95
CA VAL A 41 1.87 -17.44 1.38
C VAL A 41 1.52 -17.84 -0.05
N ASN A 42 0.24 -18.08 -0.35
CA ASN A 42 -0.18 -18.40 -1.72
C ASN A 42 0.06 -17.23 -2.69
N LYS A 43 -0.19 -15.99 -2.25
CA LYS A 43 0.10 -14.79 -3.06
C LYS A 43 1.60 -14.58 -3.27
N GLU A 44 2.42 -14.81 -2.24
CA GLU A 44 3.88 -14.75 -2.38
C GLU A 44 4.43 -15.82 -3.35
N LEU A 45 3.90 -17.05 -3.30
CA LEU A 45 4.33 -18.14 -4.17
C LEU A 45 3.81 -18.00 -5.61
N SER A 46 2.53 -17.69 -5.79
CA SER A 46 1.87 -17.70 -7.11
C SER A 46 1.81 -16.32 -7.78
N GLY A 47 2.14 -15.26 -7.05
CA GLY A 47 1.99 -13.89 -7.49
C GLY A 47 0.62 -13.27 -7.16
N TYR A 48 0.54 -11.97 -7.40
CA TYR A 48 -0.59 -11.11 -7.11
C TYR A 48 -1.41 -10.83 -8.36
N LYS A 49 -2.74 -10.71 -8.23
CA LYS A 49 -3.65 -10.53 -9.38
C LYS A 49 -4.10 -9.10 -9.59
N THR A 50 -4.24 -8.34 -8.51
CA THR A 50 -4.74 -6.97 -8.55
C THR A 50 -3.81 -6.02 -7.81
N GLN A 51 -3.87 -4.74 -8.18
CA GLN A 51 -3.05 -3.70 -7.56
C GLN A 51 -3.43 -3.44 -6.09
N GLU A 52 -4.71 -3.62 -5.74
CA GLU A 52 -5.23 -3.43 -4.38
C GLU A 52 -4.68 -4.46 -3.38
N GLU A 53 -4.28 -5.63 -3.89
CA GLU A 53 -3.71 -6.69 -3.09
C GLU A 53 -2.20 -6.56 -2.91
N LEU A 54 -1.56 -5.61 -3.61
CA LEU A 54 -0.10 -5.50 -3.66
C LEU A 54 0.45 -4.86 -2.37
N PRO A 55 1.36 -5.54 -1.66
CA PRO A 55 2.06 -4.95 -0.54
C PRO A 55 2.96 -3.78 -0.96
N GLU A 56 3.21 -2.83 -0.06
CA GLU A 56 4.08 -1.66 -0.33
C GLU A 56 5.48 -2.03 -0.80
N TYR A 57 6.08 -3.08 -0.23
CA TYR A 57 7.40 -3.55 -0.63
C TYR A 57 7.46 -4.10 -2.07
N ARG A 58 6.30 -4.27 -2.74
CA ARG A 58 6.18 -4.69 -4.14
C ARG A 58 5.98 -3.52 -5.11
N ILE A 59 6.00 -2.29 -4.58
CA ILE A 59 5.74 -1.06 -5.31
C ILE A 59 6.97 -0.16 -5.21
N THR A 60 7.36 0.45 -6.31
CA THR A 60 8.36 1.52 -6.32
C THR A 60 8.00 2.56 -7.38
N HIS A 61 8.78 3.64 -7.43
CA HIS A 61 8.60 4.70 -8.41
C HIS A 61 9.88 4.85 -9.24
N GLY A 62 9.69 5.06 -10.54
CA GLY A 62 10.78 5.12 -11.50
C GLY A 62 10.79 6.39 -12.34
N GLU A 63 11.70 6.39 -13.30
CA GLU A 63 11.81 7.45 -14.30
C GLU A 63 11.18 7.01 -15.61
N ILE A 64 10.50 7.94 -16.29
CA ILE A 64 9.93 7.64 -17.60
C ILE A 64 11.06 7.64 -18.61
N VAL A 65 11.25 6.51 -19.29
CA VAL A 65 12.25 6.35 -20.34
C VAL A 65 11.58 6.11 -21.67
N GLY A 66 12.32 6.34 -22.75
CA GLY A 66 11.87 5.99 -24.08
C GLY A 66 12.96 5.81 -25.10
N ASP A 67 12.60 5.09 -26.16
CA ASP A 67 13.35 4.98 -27.40
C ASP A 67 12.71 5.93 -28.41
N TYR A 68 13.48 6.85 -28.98
CA TYR A 68 12.95 7.80 -29.94
C TYR A 68 13.91 8.05 -31.10
N ILE A 69 13.35 8.51 -32.20
CA ILE A 69 14.07 9.03 -33.35
C ILE A 69 13.92 10.54 -33.34
N ASN A 70 15.04 11.25 -33.45
CA ASN A 70 15.07 12.69 -33.68
C ASN A 70 15.88 12.96 -34.95
N GLY A 71 15.20 13.23 -36.06
CA GLY A 71 15.82 13.34 -37.38
C GLY A 71 16.49 12.03 -37.79
N ASN A 72 17.81 12.05 -37.93
CA ASN A 72 18.61 10.88 -38.33
C ASN A 72 19.22 10.13 -37.14
N VAL A 73 18.98 10.58 -35.90
CA VAL A 73 19.55 9.97 -34.69
C VAL A 73 18.50 9.12 -34.00
N LYS A 74 18.83 7.85 -33.75
CA LYS A 74 18.07 6.96 -32.88
C LYS A 74 18.70 6.97 -31.49
N VAL A 75 17.88 7.25 -30.48
CA VAL A 75 18.26 7.21 -29.06
C VAL A 75 17.46 6.09 -28.40
N SER A 76 18.12 5.31 -27.54
CA SER A 76 17.51 4.22 -26.78
C SER A 76 17.67 4.41 -25.29
N ASN A 77 16.67 3.97 -24.51
CA ASN A 77 16.64 3.98 -23.05
C ASN A 77 17.00 5.34 -22.42
N HIS A 78 16.47 6.43 -23.00
CA HIS A 78 16.75 7.77 -22.53
C HIS A 78 15.63 8.28 -21.65
N THR A 79 15.97 8.91 -20.52
CA THR A 79 15.00 9.53 -19.62
C THR A 79 14.29 10.69 -20.32
N LEU A 80 12.96 10.61 -20.40
CA LEU A 80 12.14 11.64 -21.02
C LEU A 80 11.88 12.77 -20.02
N PRO A 81 12.07 14.04 -20.38
CA PRO A 81 11.87 15.18 -19.50
C PRO A 81 10.38 15.52 -19.34
N ILE A 82 9.61 14.63 -18.73
CA ILE A 82 8.18 14.83 -18.47
C ILE A 82 8.02 15.63 -17.16
N PRO A 83 7.41 16.83 -17.21
CA PRO A 83 7.23 17.67 -16.03
C PRO A 83 6.36 16.99 -14.97
N ARG A 84 6.73 17.17 -13.70
CA ARG A 84 5.92 16.79 -12.54
C ARG A 84 4.92 17.91 -12.23
N SER A 85 3.89 18.05 -13.06
CA SER A 85 2.90 19.14 -12.94
C SER A 85 1.73 18.79 -12.03
N ASP A 86 1.21 17.58 -12.12
CA ASP A 86 0.14 17.03 -11.27
C ASP A 86 0.70 15.83 -10.49
N GLU A 87 0.74 15.95 -9.16
CA GLU A 87 1.31 14.94 -8.26
C GLU A 87 0.55 13.61 -8.35
N ALA A 88 -0.78 13.64 -8.47
CA ALA A 88 -1.59 12.43 -8.54
C ALA A 88 -1.35 11.68 -9.86
N PHE A 89 -1.15 12.42 -10.95
CA PHE A 89 -0.80 11.86 -12.24
C PHE A 89 0.64 11.31 -12.24
N ASP A 90 1.60 12.08 -11.70
CA ASP A 90 3.01 11.70 -11.64
C ASP A 90 3.22 10.40 -10.85
N GLN A 91 2.59 10.30 -9.67
CA GLN A 91 2.64 9.08 -8.86
C GLN A 91 2.11 7.87 -9.63
N LYS A 92 1.01 8.01 -10.37
CA LYS A 92 0.42 6.89 -11.14
C LYS A 92 1.27 6.49 -12.34
N ILE A 93 1.74 7.45 -13.14
CA ILE A 93 2.46 7.14 -14.37
C ILE A 93 3.87 6.61 -14.09
N ARG A 94 4.51 7.03 -12.98
CA ARG A 94 5.84 6.56 -12.58
C ARG A 94 5.82 5.34 -11.67
N ARG A 95 4.63 4.83 -11.34
CA ARG A 95 4.47 3.65 -10.50
C ARG A 95 4.96 2.39 -11.21
N PHE A 96 5.80 1.64 -10.49
CA PHE A 96 6.31 0.35 -10.92
C PHE A 96 5.88 -0.72 -9.92
N ASP A 97 5.13 -1.70 -10.40
CA ASP A 97 4.53 -2.75 -9.59
C ASP A 97 5.11 -4.12 -10.01
N VAL A 98 5.37 -4.98 -9.02
CA VAL A 98 5.86 -6.34 -9.25
C VAL A 98 4.84 -7.37 -8.75
N TYR A 99 4.24 -8.08 -9.70
CA TYR A 99 3.15 -9.03 -9.43
C TYR A 99 3.63 -10.49 -9.32
N ASP A 100 4.78 -10.84 -9.88
CA ASP A 100 5.20 -12.23 -10.03
C ASP A 100 5.46 -12.95 -8.71
N GLY A 101 5.30 -14.27 -8.72
CA GLY A 101 5.64 -15.14 -7.59
C GLY A 101 7.14 -15.14 -7.30
N VAL A 102 7.50 -15.50 -6.07
CA VAL A 102 8.88 -15.47 -5.57
C VAL A 102 9.87 -16.23 -6.46
N GLU A 103 9.50 -17.41 -6.97
CA GLU A 103 10.39 -18.18 -7.86
C GLU A 103 10.73 -17.39 -9.14
N SER A 104 9.73 -16.78 -9.76
CA SER A 104 9.94 -15.93 -10.94
C SER A 104 10.78 -14.70 -10.60
N LEU A 105 10.59 -14.10 -9.43
CA LEU A 105 11.41 -12.97 -8.97
C LEU A 105 12.88 -13.36 -8.75
N GLU A 106 13.14 -14.53 -8.18
CA GLU A 106 14.51 -15.03 -8.00
C GLU A 106 15.21 -15.26 -9.34
N GLN A 107 14.48 -15.82 -10.33
CA GLN A 107 14.98 -16.00 -11.69
C GLN A 107 15.23 -14.66 -12.39
N LEU A 108 14.30 -13.70 -12.27
CA LEU A 108 14.44 -12.36 -12.82
C LEU A 108 15.62 -11.62 -12.18
N ASN A 109 15.78 -11.71 -10.86
CA ASN A 109 16.88 -11.08 -10.12
C ASN A 109 18.24 -11.68 -10.51
N SER A 110 18.32 -12.99 -10.72
CA SER A 110 19.55 -13.68 -11.12
C SER A 110 20.00 -13.30 -12.54
N ASN A 111 19.04 -12.97 -13.42
CA ASN A 111 19.28 -12.55 -14.80
C ASN A 111 19.12 -11.04 -15.00
N ALA A 112 18.99 -10.27 -13.91
CA ALA A 112 18.60 -8.88 -13.99
C ALA A 112 19.70 -8.04 -14.65
N SER A 113 19.31 -7.26 -15.65
CA SER A 113 20.11 -6.10 -16.07
C SER A 113 20.12 -5.05 -14.95
N ALA A 114 21.04 -4.09 -15.00
CA ALA A 114 21.10 -2.99 -14.03
C ALA A 114 19.78 -2.19 -13.92
N THR A 115 18.91 -2.33 -14.92
CA THR A 115 17.66 -1.59 -15.05
C THR A 115 16.52 -2.52 -15.47
N LEU A 116 15.35 -2.31 -14.88
CA LEU A 116 14.09 -2.95 -15.25
C LEU A 116 13.21 -1.91 -15.92
N VAL A 117 12.50 -2.31 -16.98
CA VAL A 117 11.61 -1.41 -17.72
C VAL A 117 10.24 -2.06 -17.86
N LYS A 118 9.21 -1.35 -17.38
CA LYS A 118 7.81 -1.68 -17.62
C LYS A 118 7.31 -0.81 -18.76
N GLU A 119 7.12 -1.42 -19.91
CA GLU A 119 6.67 -0.70 -21.10
C GLU A 119 5.19 -0.30 -21.00
N PHE A 120 4.91 0.90 -21.47
CA PHE A 120 3.55 1.37 -21.65
C PHE A 120 2.94 0.80 -22.93
N SER A 121 1.60 0.75 -22.93
CA SER A 121 0.86 0.39 -24.14
C SER A 121 1.01 1.45 -25.22
N GLN A 122 0.87 1.05 -26.49
CA GLN A 122 0.97 1.95 -27.64
C GLN A 122 0.07 3.20 -27.54
N PRO A 123 -1.18 3.13 -27.05
CA PRO A 123 -2.00 4.33 -26.83
C PRO A 123 -1.37 5.33 -25.86
N VAL A 124 -0.81 4.85 -24.74
CA VAL A 124 -0.15 5.71 -23.74
C VAL A 124 1.14 6.30 -24.31
N THR A 125 1.91 5.51 -25.04
CA THR A 125 3.09 5.97 -25.79
C THR A 125 2.75 7.13 -26.72
N LYS A 126 1.63 7.03 -27.45
CA LYS A 126 1.18 8.10 -28.35
C LYS A 126 0.81 9.38 -27.60
N VAL A 127 0.08 9.27 -26.49
CA VAL A 127 -0.26 10.44 -25.64
C VAL A 127 1.01 11.14 -25.14
N ILE A 128 2.01 10.38 -24.69
CA ILE A 128 3.30 10.94 -24.26
C ILE A 128 4.03 11.62 -25.42
N GLN A 129 4.00 11.02 -26.62
CA GLN A 129 4.56 11.65 -27.82
C GLN A 129 3.89 12.98 -28.14
N ASP A 130 2.57 13.04 -28.11
CA ASP A 130 1.80 14.26 -28.43
C ASP A 130 2.15 15.38 -27.44
N VAL A 131 2.20 15.07 -26.13
CA VAL A 131 2.62 16.02 -25.08
C VAL A 131 4.06 16.52 -25.31
N LEU A 132 4.99 15.62 -25.64
CA LEU A 132 6.37 16.00 -25.90
C LEU A 132 6.51 16.82 -27.19
N SER A 133 5.70 16.54 -28.21
CA SER A 133 5.73 17.23 -29.50
C SER A 133 5.18 18.65 -29.38
N ASP A 134 4.10 18.86 -28.62
CA ASP A 134 3.49 20.17 -28.39
C ASP A 134 4.42 21.12 -27.61
N HIS A 135 5.25 20.59 -26.71
CA HIS A 135 6.20 21.37 -25.92
C HIS A 135 7.55 21.58 -26.59
N SER A 136 7.83 20.87 -27.67
CA SER A 136 9.11 20.92 -28.34
C SER A 136 8.97 21.67 -29.66
N ASN A 137 9.75 22.74 -29.87
CA ASN A 137 9.82 23.47 -31.13
C ASN A 137 10.46 22.64 -32.28
N HIS A 138 10.31 21.32 -32.27
CA HIS A 138 10.86 20.44 -33.26
C HIS A 138 9.92 20.35 -34.45
N SER A 139 10.38 20.92 -35.55
CA SER A 139 9.84 20.75 -36.89
C SER A 139 9.82 19.25 -37.26
N GLY A 140 8.76 18.53 -36.91
CA GLY A 140 8.28 17.31 -37.57
C GLY A 140 9.18 16.06 -37.60
N HIS A 141 10.23 15.96 -36.78
CA HIS A 141 11.19 14.85 -36.86
C HIS A 141 11.35 14.03 -35.56
N PHE A 142 10.48 14.22 -34.57
CA PHE A 142 10.47 13.44 -33.34
C PHE A 142 9.45 12.30 -33.43
N THR A 143 9.89 11.06 -33.22
CA THR A 143 9.03 9.88 -33.17
C THR A 143 9.41 9.04 -31.96
N LEU A 144 8.47 8.84 -31.03
CA LEU A 144 8.64 7.97 -29.87
C LEU A 144 8.26 6.53 -30.27
N LEU A 145 9.22 5.62 -30.21
CA LEU A 145 9.05 4.23 -30.58
C LEU A 145 8.52 3.38 -29.42
N ARG A 146 9.11 3.59 -28.24
CA ARG A 146 8.77 2.88 -27.00
C ARG A 146 8.90 3.84 -25.84
N THR A 147 8.07 3.65 -24.82
CA THR A 147 8.24 4.33 -23.55
C THR A 147 7.72 3.46 -22.42
N GLY A 148 8.21 3.71 -21.22
CA GLY A 148 7.86 2.96 -20.04
C GLY A 148 8.46 3.58 -18.79
N VAL A 149 8.21 2.92 -17.66
CA VAL A 149 8.84 3.26 -16.38
C VAL A 149 10.07 2.41 -16.20
N SER A 150 11.18 3.05 -15.91
CA SER A 150 12.46 2.43 -15.60
C SER A 150 12.77 2.53 -14.12
N VAL A 151 13.20 1.41 -13.52
CA VAL A 151 13.67 1.33 -12.13
C VAL A 151 14.98 0.58 -12.06
N HIS A 152 15.73 0.78 -10.98
CA HIS A 152 16.98 0.04 -10.77
C HIS A 152 16.72 -1.44 -10.48
N GLY A 153 17.54 -2.33 -11.04
CA GLY A 153 17.37 -3.78 -10.91
C GLY A 153 17.42 -4.30 -9.47
N THR A 154 18.10 -3.58 -8.58
CA THR A 154 18.16 -3.90 -7.13
C THR A 154 16.80 -3.90 -6.45
N PHE A 155 15.77 -3.32 -7.08
CA PHE A 155 14.42 -3.36 -6.54
C PHE A 155 13.92 -4.80 -6.35
N LEU A 156 14.20 -5.72 -7.27
CA LEU A 156 13.81 -7.13 -7.10
C LEU A 156 14.47 -7.77 -5.88
N GLN A 157 15.75 -7.46 -5.66
CA GLN A 157 16.47 -7.88 -4.46
C GLN A 157 15.84 -7.29 -3.18
N SER A 158 15.43 -6.02 -3.21
CA SER A 158 14.72 -5.39 -2.08
C SER A 158 13.38 -6.06 -1.79
N VAL A 159 12.62 -6.44 -2.81
CA VAL A 159 11.35 -7.19 -2.68
C VAL A 159 11.61 -8.55 -2.02
N LEU A 160 12.55 -9.33 -2.56
CA LEU A 160 12.92 -10.65 -2.04
C LEU A 160 13.39 -10.58 -0.58
N ASN A 161 14.24 -9.61 -0.24
CA ASN A 161 14.70 -9.40 1.12
C ASN A 161 13.56 -8.99 2.07
N SER A 162 12.61 -8.18 1.59
CA SER A 162 11.44 -7.78 2.38
C SER A 162 10.55 -8.99 2.73
N ILE A 163 10.34 -9.88 1.76
CA ILE A 163 9.59 -11.13 1.96
C ILE A 163 10.32 -12.03 2.96
N ARG A 164 11.65 -12.16 2.82
CA ARG A 164 12.50 -12.92 3.74
C ARG A 164 12.39 -12.39 5.17
N ASN A 165 12.58 -11.10 5.37
CA ASN A 165 12.54 -10.46 6.69
C ASN A 165 11.16 -10.61 7.32
N LYS A 166 10.08 -10.33 6.58
CA LYS A 166 8.71 -10.49 7.11
C LYS A 166 8.41 -11.92 7.54
N LEU A 167 8.86 -12.91 6.78
CA LEU A 167 8.69 -14.32 7.15
C LEU A 167 9.56 -14.68 8.36
N LEU A 168 10.79 -14.18 8.41
CA LEU A 168 11.71 -14.39 9.53
C LEU A 168 11.15 -13.80 10.83
N ASP A 169 10.72 -12.54 10.81
CA ASP A 169 10.11 -11.85 11.95
C ASP A 169 8.86 -12.61 12.45
N PHE A 170 8.02 -13.06 11.52
CA PHE A 170 6.86 -13.88 11.85
C PHE A 170 7.25 -15.20 12.56
N MET A 171 8.29 -15.89 12.07
CA MET A 171 8.74 -17.16 12.64
C MET A 171 9.41 -16.97 14.01
N ILE A 172 10.17 -15.89 14.20
CA ILE A 172 10.79 -15.54 15.49
C ILE A 172 9.70 -15.24 16.52
N GLU A 173 8.67 -14.46 16.16
CA GLU A 173 7.60 -14.12 17.09
C GLU A 173 6.76 -15.36 17.46
N LEU A 174 6.53 -16.27 16.50
CA LEU A 174 5.92 -17.57 16.77
C LEU A 174 6.78 -18.42 17.72
N GLU A 175 8.10 -18.44 17.53
CA GLU A 175 9.01 -19.16 18.40
C GLU A 175 9.01 -18.58 19.83
N SER A 176 9.05 -17.25 19.95
CA SER A 176 9.03 -16.56 21.25
C SER A 176 7.77 -16.90 22.05
N GLU A 177 6.63 -16.96 21.36
CA GLU A 177 5.32 -17.12 22.01
C GLU A 177 4.95 -18.58 22.31
N PHE A 178 5.36 -19.53 21.47
CA PHE A 178 4.95 -20.93 21.59
C PHE A 178 6.12 -21.90 21.83
N GLY A 179 7.36 -21.42 21.72
CA GLY A 179 8.58 -22.22 21.82
C GLY A 179 8.90 -23.00 20.53
N ILE A 180 10.17 -23.38 20.38
CA ILE A 180 10.72 -24.12 19.22
C ILE A 180 10.00 -25.47 18.99
N GLN A 181 9.45 -26.06 20.06
CA GLN A 181 8.78 -27.37 20.03
C GLN A 181 7.25 -27.27 20.05
N ALA A 182 6.68 -26.12 19.71
CA ALA A 182 5.23 -25.93 19.64
C ALA A 182 4.56 -27.05 18.84
N ASN A 183 3.62 -27.77 19.47
CA ASN A 183 2.82 -28.76 18.77
C ASN A 183 1.72 -28.06 17.94
N ILE A 184 1.27 -28.75 16.89
CA ILE A 184 0.24 -28.20 16.00
C ILE A 184 -1.07 -27.91 16.77
N GLU A 185 -1.41 -28.73 17.76
CA GLU A 185 -2.62 -28.57 18.58
C GLU A 185 -2.62 -27.26 19.39
N THR A 186 -1.48 -26.87 19.96
CA THR A 186 -1.32 -25.59 20.68
C THR A 186 -1.44 -24.42 19.72
N LEU A 187 -0.84 -24.52 18.54
CA LEU A 187 -0.93 -23.47 17.52
C LEU A 187 -2.36 -23.30 17.00
N GLN A 188 -3.06 -24.42 16.73
CA GLN A 188 -4.47 -24.43 16.34
C GLN A 188 -5.36 -23.76 17.41
N SER A 189 -5.11 -24.08 18.68
CA SER A 189 -5.88 -23.52 19.81
C SER A 189 -5.64 -22.02 20.01
N ASN A 190 -4.54 -21.48 19.48
CA ASN A 190 -4.13 -20.07 19.62
C ASN A 190 -4.25 -19.26 18.31
N HIS A 191 -5.14 -19.66 17.41
CA HIS A 191 -5.33 -19.04 16.09
C HIS A 191 -5.42 -17.49 16.14
N LYS A 192 -6.17 -16.91 17.10
CA LYS A 192 -6.30 -15.45 17.25
C LYS A 192 -4.96 -14.76 17.52
N LYS A 193 -4.13 -15.38 18.36
CA LYS A 193 -2.80 -14.85 18.72
C LYS A 193 -1.86 -14.92 17.53
N ILE A 194 -1.88 -16.02 16.78
CA ILE A 194 -1.11 -16.17 15.54
C ILE A 194 -1.52 -15.13 14.49
N THR A 195 -2.82 -14.89 14.31
CA THR A 195 -3.30 -13.84 13.39
C THR A 195 -2.87 -12.45 13.85
N THR A 196 -2.81 -12.21 15.17
CA THR A 196 -2.29 -10.94 15.71
C THR A 196 -0.80 -10.78 15.38
N ILE A 197 0.01 -11.82 15.63
CA ILE A 197 1.43 -11.86 15.27
C ILE A 197 1.63 -11.63 13.77
N MET A 198 0.80 -12.25 12.92
CA MET A 198 0.83 -12.05 11.48
C MET A 198 0.57 -10.59 11.09
N ASN A 199 -0.44 -9.96 11.71
CA ASN A 199 -0.75 -8.57 11.43
C ASN A 199 0.37 -7.61 11.86
N THR A 200 1.08 -7.91 12.94
CA THR A 200 2.18 -7.06 13.44
C THR A 200 3.49 -7.23 12.69
N THR A 201 3.71 -8.38 12.04
CA THR A 201 4.96 -8.72 11.34
C THR A 201 4.82 -8.62 9.82
N ILE A 202 3.84 -9.33 9.25
CA ILE A 202 3.64 -9.44 7.80
C ILE A 202 2.88 -8.22 7.25
N ASN A 203 1.75 -7.86 7.86
CA ASN A 203 0.87 -6.78 7.39
C ASN A 203 1.24 -5.39 7.93
N ASN A 204 2.36 -5.28 8.64
CA ASN A 204 2.82 -3.99 9.14
C ASN A 204 3.45 -3.21 7.97
N ASN A 205 2.76 -2.13 7.61
CA ASN A 205 3.10 -1.17 6.57
C ASN A 205 3.22 0.21 7.25
N GLY A 206 4.42 0.81 7.22
CA GLY A 206 4.64 2.26 7.41
C GLY A 206 4.43 2.87 8.82
N ASP A 207 5.40 3.69 9.23
CA ASP A 207 5.50 4.55 10.42
C ASP A 207 4.33 4.57 11.43
N GLY A 208 4.60 4.06 12.64
CA GLY A 208 3.88 4.50 13.84
C GLY A 208 3.34 3.46 14.82
N ASN A 209 3.70 2.17 14.72
CA ASN A 209 3.31 1.20 15.74
C ASN A 209 4.43 0.89 16.75
N LEU A 210 4.22 1.42 17.96
CA LEU A 210 5.02 1.22 19.16
C LEU A 210 5.04 -0.27 19.55
N ILE A 211 6.22 -0.88 19.47
CA ILE A 211 6.49 -2.23 20.00
C ILE A 211 6.45 -2.15 21.54
N ASN A 212 5.63 -2.97 22.21
CA ASN A 212 5.64 -3.08 23.68
C ASN A 212 5.80 -4.55 24.12
N THR A 213 7.04 -4.93 24.48
CA THR A 213 7.42 -6.23 25.03
C THR A 213 7.63 -6.17 26.55
N GLY A 214 6.59 -5.81 27.32
CA GLY A 214 6.67 -5.69 28.78
C GLY A 214 5.45 -6.23 29.54
N ALA A 215 5.66 -7.30 30.32
CA ALA A 215 4.63 -8.08 31.03
C ALA A 215 3.83 -7.36 32.14
N ASN A 216 3.96 -6.04 32.33
CA ASN A 216 3.24 -5.29 33.38
C ASN A 216 2.92 -3.83 33.01
N ALA A 217 2.83 -3.50 31.72
CA ALA A 217 2.41 -2.16 31.33
C ALA A 217 0.88 -2.06 31.33
N ASN A 218 0.31 -1.37 32.32
CA ASN A 218 -1.04 -0.83 32.21
C ASN A 218 -1.00 0.27 31.15
N ILE A 219 -1.32 -0.07 29.90
CA ILE A 219 -1.39 0.91 28.82
C ILE A 219 -2.86 1.12 28.47
N THR A 220 -3.36 2.31 28.79
CA THR A 220 -4.41 2.97 28.03
C THR A 220 -3.89 3.25 26.63
N GLY A 221 -3.76 2.20 25.82
CA GLY A 221 -3.36 2.32 24.43
C GLY A 221 -4.57 2.80 23.67
N THR A 222 -4.58 4.06 23.26
CA THR A 222 -5.51 4.53 22.24
C THR A 222 -5.15 3.82 20.95
N PHE A 223 -5.75 2.65 20.72
CA PHE A 223 -6.00 2.19 19.37
C PHE A 223 -6.84 3.29 18.72
N THR A 224 -6.22 4.17 17.94
CA THR A 224 -7.01 5.04 17.08
C THR A 224 -7.46 4.21 15.89
N VAL A 225 -8.35 3.24 16.15
CA VAL A 225 -9.28 2.76 15.13
C VAL A 225 -10.13 3.98 14.79
N ASN A 226 -9.73 4.75 13.78
CA ASN A 226 -10.49 5.92 13.34
C ASN A 226 -11.86 5.52 12.78
N LYS A 227 -11.96 4.27 12.28
CA LYS A 227 -13.20 3.73 11.73
C LYS A 227 -14.27 3.54 12.81
N GLY A 228 -15.32 4.34 12.76
CA GLY A 228 -16.42 4.28 13.73
C GLY A 228 -16.14 4.94 15.08
N ASN A 229 -15.05 5.71 15.23
CA ASN A 229 -14.76 6.42 16.48
C ASN A 229 -15.30 7.86 16.45
N GLN A 230 -16.51 8.03 16.99
CA GLN A 230 -17.21 9.31 17.04
C GLN A 230 -16.49 10.36 17.88
N GLU A 231 -15.74 9.96 18.91
CA GLU A 231 -14.99 10.89 19.76
C GLU A 231 -13.80 11.52 19.02
N VAL A 232 -13.15 10.76 18.15
CA VAL A 232 -12.05 11.25 17.30
C VAL A 232 -12.58 12.19 16.23
N LEU A 233 -13.67 11.82 15.55
CA LEU A 233 -14.33 12.70 14.58
C LEU A 233 -14.78 14.02 15.22
N LYS A 234 -15.36 13.96 16.42
CA LYS A 234 -15.79 15.14 17.17
C LYS A 234 -14.62 16.08 17.44
N LYS A 235 -13.52 15.56 17.98
CA LYS A 235 -12.31 16.36 18.27
C LYS A 235 -11.71 16.97 17.01
N GLU A 236 -11.71 16.23 15.90
CA GLU A 236 -11.20 16.70 14.62
C GLU A 236 -12.06 17.83 14.04
N LEU A 237 -13.38 17.77 14.16
CA LEU A 237 -14.25 18.85 13.68
C LEU A 237 -14.19 20.09 14.58
N GLU A 238 -14.13 19.88 15.90
CA GLU A 238 -13.96 20.97 16.87
C GLU A 238 -12.60 21.68 16.69
N SER A 239 -11.52 20.96 16.36
CA SER A 239 -10.20 21.55 16.09
C SER A 239 -10.21 22.46 14.85
N HIS A 240 -11.14 22.24 13.93
CA HIS A 240 -11.39 23.08 12.76
C HIS A 240 -12.47 24.16 13.00
N ASN A 241 -12.82 24.44 14.27
CA ASN A 241 -13.80 25.46 14.66
C ASN A 241 -15.23 25.21 14.15
N VAL A 242 -15.61 23.95 13.89
CA VAL A 242 -17.01 23.62 13.63
C VAL A 242 -17.82 23.81 14.91
N ALA A 243 -19.00 24.43 14.81
CA ALA A 243 -19.85 24.66 15.98
C ALA A 243 -20.31 23.32 16.59
N VAL A 244 -20.34 23.25 17.93
CA VAL A 244 -20.69 22.03 18.68
C VAL A 244 -22.07 21.47 18.27
N GLU A 245 -23.03 22.35 17.95
CA GLU A 245 -24.35 21.96 17.47
C GLU A 245 -24.30 21.21 16.14
N ASP A 246 -23.44 21.64 15.21
CA ASP A 246 -23.26 21.00 13.91
C ASP A 246 -22.53 19.66 14.03
N VAL A 247 -21.54 19.58 14.93
CA VAL A 247 -20.84 18.33 15.22
C VAL A 247 -21.81 17.31 15.78
N ASN A 248 -22.63 17.69 16.77
CA ASN A 248 -23.64 16.80 17.35
C ASN A 248 -24.65 16.34 16.29
N HIS A 249 -25.07 17.22 15.38
CA HIS A 249 -25.95 16.84 14.28
C HIS A 249 -25.29 15.78 13.38
N LEU A 250 -24.02 15.93 13.00
CA LEU A 250 -23.30 14.91 12.24
C LEU A 250 -23.27 13.56 12.96
N LEU A 251 -22.96 13.55 14.26
CA LEU A 251 -22.88 12.32 15.05
C LEU A 251 -24.22 11.55 15.09
N THR A 252 -25.36 12.24 14.98
CA THR A 252 -26.67 11.57 14.93
C THR A 252 -26.97 10.90 13.59
N ILE A 253 -26.33 11.34 12.50
CA ILE A 253 -26.62 10.85 11.15
C ILE A 253 -25.54 9.93 10.59
N ILE A 254 -24.30 10.03 11.07
CA ILE A 254 -23.14 9.38 10.45
C ILE A 254 -23.17 7.84 10.55
N ASP A 255 -23.82 7.28 11.56
CA ASP A 255 -24.02 5.82 11.70
C ASP A 255 -25.29 5.30 11.05
N THR A 256 -26.13 6.19 10.50
CA THR A 256 -27.43 5.79 9.94
C THR A 256 -27.31 5.33 8.49
N GLU A 257 -26.22 5.66 7.81
CA GLU A 257 -25.99 5.38 6.38
C GLU A 257 -24.53 4.97 6.15
N GLN A 258 -24.31 4.11 5.15
CA GLN A 258 -22.98 3.72 4.70
C GLN A 258 -22.61 4.54 3.45
N PRO A 259 -21.36 4.99 3.32
CA PRO A 259 -20.88 5.71 2.14
C PRO A 259 -20.95 4.84 0.88
N ILE A 260 -21.30 5.46 -0.24
CA ILE A 260 -21.45 4.81 -1.55
C ILE A 260 -20.11 4.80 -2.31
N SER A 261 -19.29 5.85 -2.12
CA SER A 261 -17.94 5.98 -2.67
C SER A 261 -17.11 6.99 -1.86
N ASN A 262 -15.82 7.16 -2.21
CA ASN A 262 -14.91 8.11 -1.54
C ASN A 262 -15.40 9.58 -1.59
N ASP A 263 -16.22 9.92 -2.58
CA ASP A 263 -16.76 11.28 -2.78
C ASP A 263 -18.27 11.36 -2.50
N ASN A 264 -18.89 10.29 -1.98
CA ASN A 264 -20.33 10.22 -1.72
C ASN A 264 -20.62 9.48 -0.40
N PHE A 265 -20.93 10.24 0.64
CA PHE A 265 -21.15 9.75 2.01
C PHE A 265 -22.61 9.39 2.31
N GLY A 266 -23.49 9.37 1.32
CA GLY A 266 -24.94 9.17 1.51
C GLY A 266 -25.71 10.49 1.64
N ASP A 267 -27.03 10.43 1.42
CA ASP A 267 -27.87 11.61 1.26
C ASP A 267 -27.92 12.50 2.50
N LYS A 268 -27.93 11.92 3.71
CA LYS A 268 -27.99 12.71 4.94
C LYS A 268 -26.66 13.38 5.24
N VAL A 269 -25.55 12.65 5.13
CA VAL A 269 -24.21 13.17 5.41
C VAL A 269 -23.81 14.21 4.37
N ASN A 270 -24.12 13.99 3.08
CA ASN A 270 -23.87 15.00 2.04
C ASN A 270 -24.70 16.28 2.27
N LYS A 271 -25.98 16.17 2.66
CA LYS A 271 -26.79 17.34 3.04
C LYS A 271 -26.18 18.13 4.18
N TRP A 272 -25.65 17.44 5.18
CA TRP A 272 -24.92 18.09 6.27
C TRP A 272 -23.65 18.79 5.76
N VAL A 273 -22.85 18.14 4.91
CA VAL A 273 -21.65 18.74 4.29
C VAL A 273 -22.01 20.00 3.49
N TYR A 274 -23.08 19.97 2.69
CA TYR A 274 -23.56 21.16 1.96
C TYR A 274 -23.94 22.31 2.89
N SER A 275 -24.58 22.01 4.02
CA SER A 275 -24.93 23.03 5.01
C SER A 275 -23.69 23.67 5.65
N MET A 276 -22.64 22.88 5.91
CA MET A 276 -21.38 23.38 6.45
C MET A 276 -20.59 24.20 5.46
N VAL A 277 -20.57 23.82 4.18
CA VAL A 277 -20.01 24.65 3.11
C VAL A 277 -20.77 25.97 3.00
N GLY A 278 -22.11 25.96 3.13
CA GLY A 278 -22.92 27.18 3.22
C GLY A 278 -22.51 28.10 4.38
N LYS A 279 -22.25 27.53 5.56
CA LYS A 279 -21.75 28.27 6.74
C LYS A 279 -20.33 28.83 6.57
N ALA A 280 -19.49 28.16 5.78
CA ALA A 280 -18.19 28.72 5.39
C ALA A 280 -18.36 29.91 4.41
N MET A 281 -19.38 29.86 3.54
CA MET A 281 -19.68 30.94 2.58
C MET A 281 -20.29 32.18 3.24
N ASP A 282 -21.18 32.01 4.22
CA ASP A 282 -21.82 33.12 4.94
C ASP A 282 -20.95 33.70 6.09
N GLY A 283 -19.82 33.04 6.39
CA GLY A 283 -18.84 33.48 7.39
C GLY A 283 -19.15 33.03 8.83
N SER A 284 -20.22 32.27 9.05
CA SER A 284 -20.57 31.71 10.36
C SER A 284 -19.57 30.62 10.81
N TRP A 285 -18.94 29.93 9.86
CA TRP A 285 -17.80 29.05 10.10
C TRP A 285 -16.51 29.69 9.57
N LYS A 286 -15.60 30.05 10.48
CA LYS A 286 -14.37 30.81 10.18
C LYS A 286 -13.27 29.94 9.54
N ILE A 287 -13.55 29.39 8.36
CA ILE A 287 -12.61 28.61 7.55
C ILE A 287 -12.63 29.12 6.10
N GLY A 288 -11.51 29.00 5.37
CA GLY A 288 -11.50 29.35 3.95
C GLY A 288 -12.43 28.42 3.15
N ILE A 289 -13.26 28.98 2.27
CA ILE A 289 -14.26 28.24 1.47
C ILE A 289 -13.59 27.09 0.67
N GLY A 290 -12.38 27.31 0.15
CA GLY A 290 -11.62 26.27 -0.57
C GLY A 290 -11.08 25.14 0.31
N ALA A 291 -10.92 25.36 1.61
CA ALA A 291 -10.46 24.35 2.57
C ALA A 291 -11.62 23.61 3.25
N ALA A 292 -12.79 24.26 3.37
CA ALA A 292 -13.98 23.74 4.04
C ALA A 292 -14.38 22.34 3.54
N GLY A 293 -14.51 22.17 2.22
CA GLY A 293 -14.90 20.89 1.62
C GLY A 293 -13.87 19.78 1.85
N GLY A 294 -12.57 20.09 1.69
CA GLY A 294 -11.50 19.12 1.86
C GLY A 294 -11.34 18.64 3.31
N VAL A 295 -11.45 19.55 4.27
CA VAL A 295 -11.38 19.23 5.72
C VAL A 295 -12.53 18.29 6.11
N LEU A 296 -13.78 18.62 5.72
CA LEU A 296 -14.94 17.80 6.05
C LEU A 296 -14.87 16.43 5.38
N ALA A 297 -14.55 16.40 4.07
CA ALA A 297 -14.43 15.15 3.34
C ALA A 297 -13.37 14.24 3.96
N LYS A 298 -12.19 14.78 4.32
CA LYS A 298 -11.12 14.02 4.97
C LYS A 298 -11.52 13.49 6.35
N ALA A 299 -12.16 14.32 7.18
CA ALA A 299 -12.59 13.90 8.53
C ALA A 299 -13.64 12.77 8.47
N ILE A 300 -14.61 12.89 7.56
CA ILE A 300 -15.68 11.90 7.36
C ILE A 300 -15.13 10.63 6.68
N ALA A 301 -14.25 10.76 5.69
CA ALA A 301 -13.51 9.66 5.07
C ALA A 301 -12.73 8.82 6.10
N ASN A 302 -12.00 9.49 6.99
CA ASN A 302 -11.28 8.86 8.09
C ASN A 302 -12.22 8.11 9.04
N TYR A 303 -13.41 8.66 9.33
CA TYR A 303 -14.42 8.01 10.15
C TYR A 303 -14.97 6.73 9.51
N TYR A 304 -15.18 6.72 8.19
CA TYR A 304 -15.64 5.51 7.48
C TYR A 304 -14.52 4.53 7.13
N GLY A 305 -13.26 4.96 7.26
CA GLY A 305 -12.09 4.21 6.81
C GLY A 305 -12.06 4.08 5.27
N ILE A 306 -12.52 5.12 4.57
CA ILE A 306 -12.59 5.20 3.11
C ILE A 306 -11.85 6.47 2.70
N GLY A 307 -10.55 6.37 2.44
CA GLY A 307 -9.73 7.53 2.10
C GLY A 307 -8.39 7.52 2.84
N SER A 308 -7.46 6.73 2.29
CA SER A 308 -6.01 6.97 2.33
C SER A 308 -5.51 6.72 0.92
#